data_AF-A0A7V2EYI0-F1
#
_entry.id   AF-A0A7V2EYI0-F1
#
_cell.length_a   1.000
_cell.length_b   1.000
_cell.length_c   1.000
_cell.angle_alpha   90.00
_cell.angle_beta   90.00
_cell.angle_gamma   90.00
#
_symmetry.space_group_name_H-M   'P 1'
#
loop_
_entity.id
_entity.type
_entity.pdbx_description
1 polymer ?
#
loop_
_entity_poly.entity_id
_entity_poly.type
_entity_poly.pdbx_seq_one_letter_code
_entity_poly.pdbx_strand_id
1 'polypeptide(L)'
;MITPGATRTPSLEDTLAYNHWQLEQERIGRERRMALRAQRFFRPLPPGWWKRPVLWAVIFSFLFIARDAFAALLVDLLVLVG
;
A
#
# COMPACT_ATOMS: atom_id res chain seq x y z
N MET A 1 -22.59 -37.17 45.75
CA MET A 1 -21.55 -36.29 46.32
C MET A 1 -20.62 -35.89 45.18
N ILE A 2 -20.74 -34.66 44.69
CA ILE A 2 -19.84 -34.09 43.69
C ILE A 2 -18.71 -33.47 44.49
N THR A 3 -17.50 -34.04 44.42
CA THR A 3 -16.30 -33.41 44.97
C THR A 3 -16.01 -32.17 44.14
N PRO A 4 -16.12 -30.95 44.69
CA PRO A 4 -15.73 -29.75 43.95
C PRO A 4 -14.22 -29.88 43.70
N GLY A 5 -13.87 -29.83 42.41
CA GLY A 5 -12.55 -30.15 41.91
C GLY A 5 -11.46 -29.44 42.71
N ALA A 6 -10.50 -30.24 43.18
CA ALA A 6 -9.22 -29.71 43.62
C ALA A 6 -8.69 -28.81 42.50
N THR A 7 -8.64 -27.51 42.75
CA THR A 7 -7.93 -26.55 41.92
C THR A 7 -6.46 -26.91 42.02
N ARG A 8 -6.02 -27.84 41.15
CA ARG A 8 -4.62 -28.10 40.91
C ARG A 8 -4.03 -26.76 40.49
N THR A 9 -3.14 -26.21 41.32
CA THR A 9 -2.29 -25.10 40.90
C THR A 9 -1.57 -25.56 39.63
N PRO A 10 -1.70 -24.83 38.51
CA PRO A 10 -1.09 -25.24 37.26
C PRO A 10 0.41 -25.42 37.49
N SER A 11 0.95 -26.54 37.01
CA SER A 11 2.39 -26.76 37.10
C SER A 11 3.13 -25.73 36.25
N LEU A 12 4.42 -25.56 36.50
CA LEU A 12 5.27 -24.71 35.68
C LEU A 12 5.21 -25.16 34.20
N GLU A 13 5.18 -26.48 33.97
CA GLU A 13 5.08 -27.08 32.64
C GLU A 13 3.76 -26.76 31.94
N ASP A 14 2.63 -26.84 32.67
CA ASP A 14 1.31 -26.47 32.13
C ASP A 14 1.27 -24.99 31.72
N THR A 15 1.91 -24.14 32.53
CA THR A 15 1.98 -22.69 32.29
C THR A 15 2.84 -22.38 31.06
N LEU A 16 3.97 -23.07 30.90
CA LEU A 16 4.84 -22.93 29.73
C LEU A 16 4.16 -23.43 28.45
N ALA A 17 3.46 -24.57 28.51
CA ALA A 17 2.70 -25.10 27.39
C ALA A 17 1.58 -24.14 26.96
N TYR A 18 0.86 -23.56 27.92
CA TYR A 18 -0.18 -22.56 27.66
C TYR A 18 0.38 -21.30 27.02
N ASN A 19 1.48 -20.76 27.55
CA ASN A 19 2.14 -19.57 26.99
C ASN A 19 2.62 -19.83 25.56
N HIS A 20 3.19 -21.00 25.29
CA HIS A 20 3.63 -21.38 23.96
C HIS A 20 2.46 -21.46 22.97
N TRP A 21 1.34 -22.06 23.40
CA TRP A 21 0.12 -22.09 22.61
C TRP A 21 -0.40 -20.67 22.33
N GLN A 22 -0.43 -19.79 23.33
CA GLN A 22 -0.89 -18.42 23.17
C GLN A 22 -0.02 -17.64 22.16
N LEU A 23 1.30 -17.78 22.23
CA LEU A 23 2.23 -17.15 21.29
C LEU A 23 2.01 -17.65 19.86
N GLU A 24 1.76 -18.94 19.67
CA GLU A 24 1.48 -19.50 18.34
C GLU A 24 0.15 -18.98 17.78
N GLN A 25 -0.89 -18.86 18.63
CA GLN A 25 -2.15 -18.23 18.22
C GLN A 25 -1.98 -16.77 17.81
N GLU A 26 -1.18 -16.01 18.56
CA GLU A 26 -0.86 -14.63 18.19
C GLU A 26 -0.11 -14.55 16.85
N ARG A 27 0.84 -15.46 16.62
CA ARG A 27 1.60 -15.54 15.37
C ARG A 27 0.67 -15.81 14.19
N ILE A 28 -0.20 -16.82 14.27
CA ILE A 28 -1.21 -17.13 13.25
C ILE A 28 -2.11 -15.92 13.01
N GLY A 29 -2.54 -15.23 14.08
CA GLY A 29 -3.33 -14.02 13.99
C GLY A 29 -2.59 -12.87 13.26
N ARG A 30 -1.29 -12.69 13.52
CA ARG A 30 -0.46 -11.70 12.83
C ARG A 30 -0.32 -12.01 11.34
N GLU A 31 0.00 -13.26 11.00
CA GLU A 31 0.16 -13.71 9.61
C GLU A 31 -1.14 -13.49 8.81
N ARG A 32 -2.30 -13.83 9.38
CA ARG A 32 -3.61 -13.56 8.75
C ARG A 32 -3.85 -12.07 8.51
N ARG A 33 -3.53 -11.20 9.48
CA ARG A 33 -3.68 -9.74 9.32
C ARG A 33 -2.73 -9.18 8.25
N MET A 34 -1.51 -9.70 8.16
CA MET A 34 -0.56 -9.32 7.12
C MET A 34 -1.05 -9.77 5.73
N ALA A 35 -1.55 -10.99 5.61
CA ALA A 35 -2.10 -11.52 4.36
C ALA A 35 -3.31 -10.72 3.86
N LEU A 36 -4.24 -10.35 4.75
CA LEU A 36 -5.40 -9.51 4.42
C LEU A 36 -4.99 -8.10 3.99
N ARG A 37 -3.97 -7.50 4.64
CA ARG A 37 -3.41 -6.21 4.20
C ARG A 37 -2.76 -6.34 2.83
N ALA A 38 -1.96 -7.38 2.60
CA ALA A 38 -1.32 -7.62 1.31
C ALA A 38 -2.34 -7.76 0.18
N GLN A 39 -3.43 -8.51 0.37
CA GLN A 39 -4.50 -8.65 -0.63
C GLN A 39 -5.12 -7.29 -1.05
N ARG A 40 -5.21 -6.32 -0.12
CA ARG A 40 -5.73 -4.99 -0.45
C ARG A 40 -4.80 -4.19 -1.36
N PHE A 41 -3.49 -4.38 -1.24
CA PHE A 41 -2.48 -3.70 -2.08
C PHE A 41 -2.24 -4.40 -3.41
N PHE A 42 -2.33 -5.73 -3.45
CA PHE A 42 -2.14 -6.52 -4.67
C PHE A 42 -3.42 -6.72 -5.48
N ARG A 43 -4.45 -5.88 -5.27
CA ARG A 43 -5.63 -5.93 -6.13
C ARG A 43 -5.18 -5.57 -7.56
N PRO A 44 -5.37 -6.46 -8.55
CA PRO A 44 -4.94 -6.18 -9.91
C PRO A 44 -5.62 -4.89 -10.37
N LEU A 45 -4.81 -3.92 -10.75
CA LEU A 45 -5.30 -2.64 -11.21
C LEU A 45 -6.14 -2.85 -12.46
N PRO A 46 -7.29 -2.17 -12.60
CA PRO A 46 -8.20 -2.42 -13.70
C PRO A 46 -7.48 -2.20 -15.04
N PRO A 47 -7.76 -3.04 -16.05
CA PRO A 47 -7.13 -2.90 -17.36
C PRO A 47 -7.42 -1.50 -17.91
N GLY A 48 -6.36 -0.75 -18.21
CA GLY A 48 -6.45 0.62 -18.74
C GLY A 48 -6.32 1.75 -17.72
N TRP A 49 -6.04 1.47 -16.44
CA TRP A 49 -5.77 2.53 -15.45
C TRP A 49 -4.63 3.48 -15.85
N TRP A 50 -3.62 2.97 -16.58
CA TRP A 50 -2.51 3.77 -17.12
C TRP A 50 -2.87 4.65 -18.33
N LYS A 51 -3.99 4.41 -19.02
CA LYS A 51 -4.31 5.14 -20.27
C LYS A 51 -4.53 6.63 -20.03
N ARG A 52 -5.26 6.97 -18.96
CA ARG A 52 -5.55 8.36 -18.58
C ARG A 52 -4.29 9.16 -18.21
N PRO A 53 -3.42 8.70 -17.28
CA PRO A 53 -2.21 9.45 -16.94
C PRO A 53 -1.25 9.57 -18.12
N VAL A 54 -1.13 8.55 -18.98
CA VAL A 54 -0.31 8.64 -20.21
C VAL A 54 -0.87 9.69 -21.17
N LEU A 55 -2.19 9.70 -21.39
CA LEU A 55 -2.81 10.71 -22.25
C LEU A 55 -2.58 12.13 -21.72
N TRP A 56 -2.74 12.34 -20.42
CA TRP A 56 -2.45 13.63 -19.79
C TRP A 56 -0.98 14.02 -19.93
N ALA A 57 -0.05 13.09 -19.69
CA ALA A 57 1.38 13.35 -19.85
C ALA A 57 1.73 13.79 -21.28
N VAL A 58 1.11 13.18 -22.29
CA VAL A 58 1.29 13.56 -23.70
C VAL A 58 0.74 14.97 -23.96
N ILE A 59 -0.51 15.24 -23.57
CA ILE A 59 -1.14 16.55 -23.76
C ILE A 59 -0.33 17.67 -23.11
N PHE A 60 0.09 17.50 -21.86
CA PHE A 60 0.89 18.50 -21.16
C PHE A 60 2.26 18.69 -21.81
N SER A 61 2.94 17.62 -22.22
CA SER A 61 4.23 17.73 -22.91
C SER A 61 4.10 18.56 -24.18
N PHE A 62 3.08 18.32 -25.00
CA PHE A 62 2.82 19.13 -26.19
C PHE A 62 2.51 20.60 -25.84
N LEU A 63 1.72 20.85 -24.79
CA LEU A 63 1.40 22.20 -24.36
C LEU A 63 2.66 22.99 -23.93
N PHE A 64 3.57 22.35 -23.20
CA PHE A 64 4.82 22.97 -22.77
C PHE A 64 5.74 23.27 -23.96
N ILE A 65 5.92 22.32 -24.87
CA ILE A 65 6.71 22.53 -26.09
C ILE A 65 6.12 23.66 -26.94
N ALA A 66 4.80 23.69 -27.12
CA ALA A 66 4.12 24.74 -27.87
C ALA A 66 4.27 26.12 -27.21
N ARG A 67 4.18 26.18 -25.88
CA ARG A 67 4.42 27.41 -25.11
C ARG A 67 5.84 27.92 -25.31
N ASP A 68 6.84 27.05 -25.20
CA ASP A 68 8.24 27.44 -25.30
C ASP A 68 8.59 27.89 -26.74
N ALA A 69 8.05 27.20 -27.75
CA ALA A 69 8.16 27.63 -29.15
C ALA A 69 7.48 28.98 -29.40
N PHE A 70 6.30 29.21 -28.81
CA PHE A 70 5.60 30.49 -28.92
C PHE A 70 6.38 31.64 -28.24
N ALA A 71 6.97 31.39 -27.08
CA ALA A 71 7.81 32.36 -26.39
C ALA A 71 9.06 32.71 -27.21
N ALA A 72 9.71 31.71 -27.83
CA ALA A 72 10.83 31.93 -28.72
C ALA A 72 10.44 32.82 -29.93
N LEU A 73 9.31 32.52 -30.58
CA LEU A 73 8.80 33.33 -31.69
C LEU A 73 8.46 34.77 -31.28
N LEU A 74 7.94 34.98 -30.07
CA LEU A 74 7.70 36.32 -29.53
C LEU A 74 9.01 37.09 -29.32
N VAL A 75 10.05 36.44 -28.80
CA VAL A 75 11.37 37.06 -28.64
C VAL A 75 11.96 37.42 -30.00
N ASP A 76 11.92 36.52 -30.97
CA ASP A 76 12.41 36.78 -32.33
C ASP A 76 11.66 37.96 -32.97
N LEU A 77 10.32 38.02 -32.84
CA LEU A 77 9.52 39.15 -33.33
C LEU A 77 9.94 40.47 -32.68
N LEU A 78 10.18 40.46 -31.37
CA LEU A 78 10.50 41.66 -30.60
C LEU A 78 11.92 42.17 -30.93
N VAL A 79 12.88 41.26 -31.15
CA VAL A 79 14.24 41.57 -31.62
C VAL A 79 14.24 42.09 -33.06
N LEU A 80 13.35 41.60 -33.92
CA LEU A 80 13.31 42.02 -35.33
C LEU A 80 12.63 43.38 -35.52
N VAL A 81 11.80 43.80 -34.56
CA VAL A 81 11.04 45.07 -34.59
C VAL A 81 11.74 46.20 -33.81
N GLY A 82 12.54 45.87 -32.78
CA GLY A 82 13.28 46.84 -31.95
C GLY A 82 14.66 47.18 -32.50
#